data_AF-A0A7S1Z967-F1
#
_entry.id   AF-A0A7S1Z967-F1
#
_cell.length_a   1.000
_cell.length_b   1.000
_cell.length_c   1.000
_cell.angle_alpha   90.00
_cell.angle_beta   90.00
_cell.angle_gamma   90.00
#
_symmetry.space_group_name_H-M   'P 1'
#
loop_
_entity.id
_entity.type
_entity.pdbx_description
1 polymer ?
#
loop_
_entity_poly.entity_id
_entity_poly.type
_entity_poly.pdbx_seq_one_letter_code
_entity_poly.pdbx_strand_id
1 'polypeptide(L)'
;MGATFAVAWTSASRSAGASPLAPGIWPFFLQRHATISLGASAALLCPVRVVMVVPWFFQYRRTIAWMEGKIGLRDKFPLLNRVMAVAVTWVVANVAAVVLLTSVLIWIGSLWTGIPVFPLAP
;
A
#
# COMPACT_ATOMS: atom_id res chain seq x y z
N MET A 1 -1.95 3.90 6.41
CA MET A 1 -2.76 2.84 5.77
C MET A 1 -1.97 1.54 5.69
N GLY A 2 -0.97 1.39 4.82
CA GLY A 2 -0.25 0.11 4.69
C GLY A 2 0.58 -0.34 5.90
N ALA A 3 1.37 0.57 6.48
CA ALA A 3 2.15 0.25 7.69
C ALA A 3 1.28 0.01 8.91
N THR A 4 0.24 0.83 9.11
CA THR A 4 -0.75 0.63 10.18
C THR A 4 -1.50 -0.69 10.03
N PHE A 5 -1.81 -1.08 8.79
CA PHE A 5 -2.38 -2.38 8.46
C PHE A 5 -1.43 -3.52 8.82
N ALA A 6 -0.16 -3.44 8.44
CA ALA A 6 0.81 -4.48 8.77
C ALA A 6 1.13 -4.58 10.27
N VAL A 7 1.17 -3.46 10.99
CA VAL A 7 1.31 -3.45 12.46
C VAL A 7 0.08 -4.05 13.11
N ALA A 8 -1.12 -3.70 12.65
CA ALA A 8 -2.35 -4.31 13.14
C ALA A 8 -2.39 -5.81 12.84
N TRP A 9 -1.89 -6.22 11.67
CA TRP A 9 -1.84 -7.60 11.22
C TRP A 9 -0.93 -8.43 12.11
N THR A 10 0.31 -7.98 12.29
CA THR A 10 1.29 -8.64 13.16
C THR A 10 0.85 -8.68 14.61
N SER A 11 0.30 -7.59 15.12
CA SER A 11 -0.26 -7.51 16.47
C SER A 11 -1.39 -8.52 16.65
N ALA A 12 -2.39 -8.51 15.77
CA ALA A 12 -3.53 -9.42 15.83
C ALA A 12 -3.09 -10.89 15.69
N SER A 13 -2.19 -11.18 14.74
CA SER A 13 -1.63 -12.51 14.53
C SER A 13 -0.95 -13.03 15.78
N ARG A 14 -0.09 -12.21 16.40
CA ARG A 14 0.66 -12.59 17.61
C ARG A 14 -0.25 -12.81 18.82
N SER A 15 -1.32 -12.04 18.95
CA SER A 15 -2.27 -12.21 20.07
C SER A 15 -3.21 -13.39 19.88
N ALA A 16 -3.64 -13.67 18.64
CA ALA A 16 -4.57 -14.75 18.35
C ALA A 16 -3.87 -16.10 18.09
N GLY A 17 -2.55 -16.10 17.86
CA GLY A 17 -1.79 -17.29 17.48
C GLY A 17 -2.10 -17.82 16.08
N ALA A 18 -2.86 -17.07 15.28
CA ALA A 18 -3.34 -17.47 13.96
C ALA A 18 -3.44 -16.27 13.02
N SER A 19 -3.45 -16.54 11.71
CA SER A 19 -3.61 -15.48 10.70
C SER A 19 -4.96 -14.76 10.87
N PRO A 20 -5.02 -13.43 10.70
CA PRO A 20 -6.26 -12.67 10.63
C PRO A 20 -7.25 -13.16 9.57
N LEU A 21 -6.76 -13.92 8.58
CA LEU A 21 -7.56 -14.58 7.55
C LEU A 21 -8.22 -15.89 8.02
N ALA A 22 -7.89 -16.37 9.22
CA ALA A 22 -8.55 -17.54 9.78
C ALA A 22 -10.01 -17.20 10.19
N PRO A 23 -10.91 -18.20 10.18
CA PRO A 23 -12.33 -17.99 10.46
C PRO A 23 -12.53 -17.33 11.84
N GLY A 24 -13.33 -16.25 11.89
CA GLY A 24 -13.69 -15.57 13.13
C GLY A 24 -12.68 -14.55 13.68
N ILE A 25 -11.47 -14.44 13.11
CA ILE A 25 -10.41 -13.52 13.60
C ILE A 25 -10.48 -12.14 12.91
N TRP A 26 -11.09 -12.09 11.72
CA TRP A 26 -11.18 -10.85 10.92
C TRP A 26 -11.80 -9.65 11.66
N PRO A 27 -12.91 -9.79 12.42
CA PRO A 27 -13.49 -8.66 13.16
C PRO A 27 -12.54 -8.08 14.22
N PHE A 28 -11.78 -8.94 14.90
CA PHE A 28 -10.78 -8.53 15.89
C PHE A 28 -9.61 -7.78 15.26
N PHE A 29 -9.16 -8.24 14.08
CA PHE A 29 -8.17 -7.53 13.28
C PHE A 29 -8.66 -6.14 12.85
N LEU A 30 -9.89 -6.02 12.33
CA LEU A 30 -10.45 -4.74 11.91
C LEU A 30 -10.53 -3.74 13.06
N GLN A 31 -10.93 -4.20 14.25
CA GLN A 31 -10.99 -3.34 15.44
C GLN A 31 -9.61 -2.81 15.82
N ARG A 32 -8.58 -3.68 15.87
CA ARG A 32 -7.19 -3.24 16.13
C ARG A 32 -6.65 -2.32 15.06
N HIS A 33 -6.96 -2.60 13.80
CA HIS A 33 -6.55 -1.74 12.69
C HIS A 33 -7.15 -0.34 12.83
N ALA A 34 -8.44 -0.23 13.18
CA ALA A 34 -9.09 1.04 13.42
C ALA A 34 -8.40 1.83 14.55
N THR A 35 -8.14 1.19 15.70
CA THR A 35 -7.45 1.83 16.84
C THR A 35 -6.05 2.33 16.50
N ILE A 36 -5.25 1.52 15.80
CA ILE A 36 -3.88 1.88 15.41
C ILE A 36 -3.90 2.96 14.32
N SER A 37 -4.86 2.90 13.39
CA SER A 37 -4.99 3.91 12.33
C SER A 37 -5.32 5.30 12.86
N LEU A 38 -6.09 5.39 13.95
CA LEU A 38 -6.42 6.65 14.62
C LEU A 38 -5.21 7.26 15.34
N GLY A 39 -4.33 6.43 15.92
CA GLY A 39 -3.14 6.91 16.65
C GLY A 39 -1.88 7.16 15.81
N ALA A 40 -1.69 6.44 14.70
CA ALA A 40 -0.41 6.41 13.98
C ALA A 40 -0.39 7.19 12.65
N SER A 41 -1.46 7.90 12.31
CA SER A 41 -1.70 8.44 10.95
C SER A 41 -0.80 9.63 10.54
N ALA A 42 -0.15 10.33 11.47
CA ALA A 42 0.64 11.53 11.15
C ALA A 42 2.17 11.37 11.31
N ALA A 43 2.66 10.72 12.38
CA ALA A 43 4.07 10.84 12.78
C ALA A 43 5.03 9.85 12.09
N LEU A 44 4.63 8.60 11.87
CA LEU A 44 5.50 7.54 11.33
C LEU A 44 5.55 7.47 9.80
N LEU A 45 4.57 8.07 9.12
CA LEU A 45 4.34 7.87 7.69
C LEU A 45 5.04 8.88 6.77
N CYS A 46 5.41 10.06 7.29
CA CYS A 46 6.10 11.09 6.53
C CYS A 46 7.45 10.63 5.95
N PRO A 47 8.39 10.07 6.74
CA PRO A 47 9.72 9.72 6.21
C PRO A 47 9.66 8.57 5.20
N VAL A 48 8.82 7.57 5.42
CA VAL A 48 8.66 6.42 4.51
C VAL A 48 8.11 6.85 3.14
N ARG A 49 7.16 7.80 3.12
CA ARG A 49 6.66 8.38 1.87
C ARG A 49 7.77 9.11 1.11
N VAL A 50 8.57 9.91 1.80
CA VAL A 50 9.67 10.65 1.16
C VAL A 50 10.68 9.70 0.54
N VAL A 51 11.09 8.65 1.26
CA VAL A 51 12.05 7.66 0.75
C VAL A 51 11.52 6.90 -0.47
N MET A 52 10.22 6.58 -0.53
CA MET A 52 9.64 5.93 -1.71
C MET A 52 9.41 6.89 -2.89
N VAL A 53 9.15 8.17 -2.63
CA VAL A 53 8.88 9.16 -3.69
C VAL A 53 10.16 9.62 -4.37
N VAL A 54 11.30 9.70 -3.66
CA VAL A 54 12.58 10.18 -4.21
C VAL A 54 13.07 9.36 -5.42
N PRO A 55 13.12 8.02 -5.39
CA PRO A 55 13.50 7.21 -6.55
C PRO A 55 12.47 7.32 -7.69
N TRP A 56 11.18 7.40 -7.33
CA TRP A 56 10.08 7.50 -8.29
C TRP A 56 10.16 8.80 -9.09
N PHE A 57 10.60 9.89 -8.47
CA PHE A 57 10.74 11.20 -9.10
C PHE A 57 11.63 11.16 -10.36
N PHE A 58 12.71 10.38 -10.34
CA PHE A 58 13.61 10.26 -11.49
C PHE A 58 13.00 9.51 -12.67
N GLN A 59 12.10 8.56 -12.42
CA GLN A 59 11.40 7.81 -13.46
C GLN A 59 10.10 8.47 -13.92
N TYR A 60 9.55 9.35 -13.07
CA TYR A 60 8.23 9.97 -13.24
C TYR A 60 8.01 10.62 -14.61
N ARG A 61 8.99 11.39 -15.11
CA ARG A 61 8.91 12.03 -16.43
C ARG A 61 8.78 11.03 -17.59
N ARG A 62 9.50 9.90 -17.51
CA ARG A 62 9.47 8.86 -18.55
C ARG A 62 8.13 8.12 -18.53
N THR A 63 7.59 7.86 -17.34
CA THR A 63 6.29 7.20 -17.17
C THR A 63 5.13 8.06 -17.66
N ILE A 64 5.16 9.37 -17.40
CA ILE A 64 4.16 10.31 -17.93
C ILE A 64 4.22 10.36 -19.46
N ALA A 65 5.40 10.53 -20.05
CA ALA A 65 5.55 10.58 -21.51
C ALA A 65 5.05 9.29 -22.19
N TRP A 66 5.27 8.14 -21.57
CA TRP A 66 4.73 6.87 -22.04
C TRP A 66 3.19 6.79 -21.95
N MET A 67 2.60 7.29 -20.86
CA MET A 67 1.13 7.35 -20.71
C MET A 67 0.47 8.35 -21.65
N GLU A 68 1.07 9.52 -21.86
CA GLU A 68 0.56 10.52 -22.81
C GLU A 68 0.44 9.95 -24.23
N GLY A 69 1.32 9.01 -24.60
CA GLY A 69 1.26 8.28 -25.86
C GLY A 69 0.15 7.22 -25.94
N LYS A 70 -0.38 6.75 -24.80
CA LYS A 70 -1.43 5.72 -24.76
C LYS A 70 -2.86 6.26 -24.61
N ILE A 71 -3.02 7.44 -24.01
CA ILE A 71 -4.34 8.01 -23.69
C ILE A 71 -5.06 8.57 -24.94
N GLY A 72 -4.36 8.74 -26.07
CA GLY A 72 -4.97 9.02 -27.39
C GLY A 72 -5.63 10.40 -27.52
N LEU A 73 -5.56 11.25 -26.49
CA LEU A 73 -6.17 12.60 -26.44
C LEU A 73 -5.22 13.71 -26.94
N ARG A 74 -4.02 13.34 -27.39
CA ARG A 74 -2.94 14.28 -27.73
C ARG A 74 -3.29 15.23 -28.86
N ASP A 75 -4.02 14.76 -29.87
CA ASP A 75 -4.28 15.53 -31.10
C ASP A 75 -5.42 16.54 -30.94
N LYS A 76 -6.39 16.29 -30.03
CA LYS A 76 -7.52 17.21 -29.78
C LYS A 76 -7.34 18.09 -28.55
N PHE A 77 -6.77 17.56 -27.46
CA PHE A 77 -6.67 18.26 -26.18
C PHE A 77 -5.35 17.96 -25.47
N PRO A 78 -4.23 18.58 -25.89
CA PRO A 78 -2.89 18.26 -25.37
C PRO A 78 -2.74 18.55 -23.87
N LEU A 79 -3.35 19.65 -23.38
CA LEU A 79 -3.37 20.00 -21.95
C LEU A 79 -4.14 18.99 -21.10
N LEU A 80 -5.32 18.55 -21.59
CA LEU A 80 -6.13 17.56 -20.88
C LEU A 80 -5.46 16.19 -20.86
N ASN A 81 -4.82 15.79 -21.97
CA ASN A 81 -4.06 14.55 -22.06
C ASN A 81 -2.94 14.49 -21.02
N ARG A 82 -2.20 15.60 -20.85
CA ARG A 82 -1.12 15.71 -19.86
C ARG A 82 -1.63 15.63 -18.43
N VAL A 83 -2.71 16.35 -18.10
CA VAL A 83 -3.32 16.31 -16.76
C VAL A 83 -3.85 14.91 -16.45
N MET A 84 -4.50 14.25 -17.41
CA MET A 84 -4.99 12.88 -17.27
C MET A 84 -3.85 11.87 -17.09
N ALA A 85 -2.79 11.97 -17.89
CA ALA A 85 -1.60 11.12 -17.76
C ALA A 85 -0.96 11.26 -16.38
N VAL A 86 -0.83 12.50 -15.88
CA VAL A 86 -0.32 12.81 -14.54
C VAL A 86 -1.23 12.23 -13.44
N ALA A 87 -2.54 12.44 -13.54
CA ALA A 87 -3.50 11.94 -12.56
C ALA A 87 -3.52 10.41 -12.50
N VAL A 88 -3.58 9.74 -13.66
CA VAL A 88 -3.58 8.28 -13.73
C VAL A 88 -2.27 7.70 -13.20
N THR A 89 -1.13 8.23 -13.64
CA THR A 89 0.17 7.75 -13.14
C THR A 89 0.34 8.01 -11.64
N TRP A 90 -0.18 9.12 -11.11
CA TRP A 90 -0.18 9.38 -9.68
C TRP A 90 -1.06 8.40 -8.89
N VAL A 91 -2.29 8.13 -9.33
CA VAL A 91 -3.19 7.17 -8.66
C VAL A 91 -2.59 5.77 -8.68
N VAL A 92 -2.14 5.30 -9.86
CA VAL A 92 -1.57 3.97 -10.02
C VAL A 92 -0.31 3.81 -9.16
N ALA A 93 0.58 4.81 -9.16
CA ALA A 93 1.80 4.76 -8.35
C ALA A 93 1.50 4.73 -6.84
N ASN A 94 0.53 5.51 -6.37
CA ASN A 94 0.15 5.51 -4.96
C ASN A 94 -0.46 4.16 -4.54
N VAL A 95 -1.38 3.62 -5.34
CA VAL A 95 -2.00 2.32 -5.05
C VAL A 95 -0.93 1.22 -5.05
N ALA A 96 -0.09 1.16 -6.08
CA ALA A 96 0.98 0.17 -6.17
C ALA A 96 1.96 0.26 -4.99
N ALA A 97 2.40 1.48 -4.62
CA ALA A 97 3.30 1.68 -3.49
C ALA A 97 2.67 1.25 -2.17
N VAL A 98 1.40 1.57 -1.93
CA VAL A 98 0.70 1.14 -0.71
C VAL A 98 0.56 -0.37 -0.68
N VAL A 99 0.14 -1.01 -1.77
CA VAL A 99 -0.03 -2.47 -1.83
C VAL A 99 1.30 -3.19 -1.63
N LEU A 100 2.36 -2.76 -2.32
CA LEU A 100 3.71 -3.33 -2.17
C LEU A 100 4.22 -3.18 -0.75
N LEU A 101 4.18 -1.98 -0.18
CA LEU A 101 4.65 -1.73 1.18
C LEU A 101 3.87 -2.59 2.19
N THR A 102 2.56 -2.65 2.06
CA THR A 102 1.70 -3.44 2.95
C THR A 102 2.05 -4.91 2.86
N SER A 103 2.19 -5.44 1.64
CA SER A 103 2.51 -6.85 1.41
C SER A 103 3.88 -7.22 1.97
N VAL A 104 4.90 -6.37 1.74
CA VAL A 104 6.25 -6.56 2.29
C VAL A 104 6.23 -6.56 3.81
N LEU A 105 5.52 -5.62 4.44
CA LEU A 105 5.46 -5.55 5.89
C LEU A 105 4.69 -6.72 6.51
N ILE A 106 3.61 -7.19 5.87
CA ILE A 106 2.90 -8.41 6.29
C ILE A 106 3.82 -9.61 6.20
N TRP A 107 4.59 -9.72 5.11
CA TRP A 107 5.51 -10.83 4.89
C TRP A 107 6.64 -10.85 5.92
N ILE A 108 7.28 -9.70 6.18
CA ILE A 108 8.28 -9.55 7.25
C ILE A 108 7.66 -9.91 8.61
N GLY A 109 6.44 -9.44 8.86
CA GLY A 109 5.71 -9.74 10.07
C GLY A 109 5.42 -11.22 10.27
N SER A 110 5.05 -11.93 9.20
CA SER A 110 4.83 -13.37 9.18
C SER A 110 6.11 -14.14 9.49
N LEU A 111 7.24 -13.78 8.86
CA LEU A 111 8.54 -14.37 9.19
C LEU A 111 8.92 -14.15 10.66
N TRP A 112 8.66 -12.96 11.20
CA TRP A 112 9.03 -12.62 12.57
C TRP A 112 8.15 -13.31 13.62
N THR A 113 6.88 -13.54 13.29
CA THR A 113 5.92 -14.20 14.21
C THR A 113 5.88 -15.72 14.05
N GLY A 114 6.42 -16.26 12.95
CA GLY A 114 6.31 -17.68 12.59
C GLY A 114 4.91 -18.10 12.14
N ILE A 115 3.97 -17.15 12.03
CA ILE A 115 2.58 -17.42 11.63
C ILE A 115 2.47 -17.22 10.13
N PRO A 116 2.01 -18.22 9.35
CA PRO A 116 1.89 -18.08 7.90
C PRO A 116 0.84 -17.03 7.56
N VAL A 117 1.11 -16.23 6.52
CA VAL A 117 0.19 -15.18 6.05
C VAL A 117 -1.17 -15.77 5.69
N PHE A 118 -1.16 -16.87 4.94
CA PHE A 118 -2.35 -17.65 4.63
C PHE A 118 -2.50 -18.79 5.63
N PRO A 119 -3.72 -19.05 6.13
CA PRO A 119 -3.97 -20.23 6.91
C PRO A 119 -3.60 -21.47 6.07
N LEU A 120 -2.83 -22.38 6.67
CA LEU A 120 -2.61 -23.69 6.07
C LEU A 120 -3.95 -24.41 6.08
N ALA A 121 -4.34 -24.99 4.94
CA ALA A 121 -5.56 -25.77 4.85
C ALA A 121 -5.52 -26.90 5.90
N PRO A 122 -6.65 -27.22 6.54
CA PRO A 122 -6.74 -28.35 7.48
C PRO A 122 -6.40 -29.68 6.80
#